data_AF-A0A9X2EIE8-F1
#
_entry.id   AF-A0A9X2EIE8-F1
#
_cell.length_a   1.000
_cell.length_b   1.000
_cell.length_c   1.000
_cell.angle_alpha   90.00
_cell.angle_beta   90.00
_cell.angle_gamma   90.00
#
_symmetry.space_group_name_H-M   'P 1'
#
loop_
_entity.id
_entity.type
_entity.pdbx_description
1 polymer ?
#
loop_
_entity_poly.entity_id
_entity_poly.type
_entity_poly.pdbx_seq_one_letter_code
_entity_poly.pdbx_strand_id
1 'polypeptide(L)'
;MKYLVPKVKPCIDNNLAVSNVANNTFIAGASMGGLIPLYAVTEYPEAFFTVAAISTHWPGINPDDKLPISWALCTFLRENLPEPGNYRFYYDHDIEMLYAYYPPLQ
;
A
#
# COMPACT_ATOMS: atom_id res chain seq x y z
N MET A 1 9.35 3.43 -4.72
CA MET A 1 9.40 2.09 -5.36
C MET A 1 10.54 1.91 -6.37
N LYS A 2 10.99 3.00 -7.04
CA LYS A 2 12.19 3.08 -7.92
C LYS A 2 13.53 2.60 -7.31
N TYR A 3 13.60 2.34 -6.01
CA TYR A 3 14.76 1.72 -5.35
C TYR A 3 14.47 0.27 -4.94
N LEU A 4 13.33 0.03 -4.29
CA LEU A 4 12.92 -1.30 -3.83
C LEU A 4 12.86 -2.33 -4.97
N VAL A 5 12.17 -2.02 -6.07
CA VAL A 5 11.97 -2.97 -7.19
C VAL A 5 13.26 -3.25 -7.98
N PRO A 6 14.05 -2.26 -8.42
CA PRO A 6 15.24 -2.57 -9.23
C PRO A 6 16.51 -2.87 -8.41
N LYS A 7 16.53 -2.62 -7.08
CA LYS A 7 17.73 -2.84 -6.25
C LYS A 7 17.50 -3.84 -5.13
N VAL A 8 16.52 -3.60 -4.26
CA VAL A 8 16.35 -4.38 -3.03
C VAL A 8 15.78 -5.77 -3.33
N LYS A 9 14.70 -5.87 -4.10
CA LYS A 9 14.08 -7.16 -4.43
C LYS A 9 15.06 -8.07 -5.20
N PRO A 10 15.77 -7.63 -6.27
CA PRO A 10 16.77 -8.47 -6.94
C PRO A 10 17.93 -8.88 -6.02
N CYS A 11 18.33 -8.02 -5.08
CA CYS A 11 19.33 -8.38 -4.09
C CYS A 11 18.84 -9.54 -3.21
N ILE A 12 17.60 -9.48 -2.74
CA ILE A 12 16.97 -10.55 -1.95
C ILE A 12 16.82 -11.83 -2.78
N ASP A 13 16.20 -11.73 -3.96
CA ASP A 13 15.90 -12.86 -4.85
C ASP A 13 17.16 -13.65 -5.25
N ASN A 14 18.31 -12.97 -5.42
CA ASN A 14 19.54 -13.60 -5.87
C ASN A 14 20.41 -14.14 -4.72
N ASN A 15 20.20 -13.68 -3.48
CA ASN A 15 21.07 -14.00 -2.36
C ASN A 15 20.41 -14.86 -1.27
N LEU A 16 19.08 -15.02 -1.31
CA LEU A 16 18.31 -15.82 -0.35
C LEU A 16 17.48 -16.87 -1.08
N ALA A 17 17.20 -18.00 -0.41
CA ALA A 17 16.35 -19.06 -0.93
C ALA A 17 14.85 -18.68 -0.83
N VAL A 18 14.44 -17.66 -1.59
CA VAL A 18 13.07 -17.15 -1.64
C VAL A 18 12.48 -17.31 -3.04
N SER A 19 11.14 -17.30 -3.13
CA SER A 19 10.48 -17.29 -4.44
C SER A 19 10.62 -15.92 -5.10
N ASN A 20 11.04 -15.91 -6.37
CA ASN A 20 11.08 -14.71 -7.20
C ASN A 20 9.74 -14.45 -7.93
N VAL A 21 8.74 -15.31 -7.75
CA VAL A 21 7.42 -15.19 -8.38
C VAL A 21 6.59 -14.13 -7.66
N ALA A 22 5.99 -13.22 -8.42
CA ALA A 22 5.16 -12.13 -7.90
C ALA A 22 4.06 -12.65 -6.95
N ASN A 23 3.38 -13.74 -7.33
CA ASN A 23 2.31 -14.39 -6.55
C ASN A 23 2.72 -14.82 -5.14
N ASN A 24 4.02 -15.03 -4.92
CA ASN A 24 4.59 -15.41 -3.63
C ASN A 24 5.29 -14.24 -2.93
N THR A 25 5.22 -13.02 -3.50
CA THR A 25 5.89 -11.83 -2.96
C THR A 25 4.85 -10.89 -2.35
N PHE A 26 5.12 -10.48 -1.12
CA PHE A 26 4.23 -9.70 -0.27
C PHE A 26 4.90 -8.36 0.04
N ILE A 27 4.11 -7.28 0.10
CA ILE A 27 4.57 -5.99 0.60
C ILE A 27 3.58 -5.43 1.62
N ALA A 28 4.11 -4.98 2.75
CA ALA A 28 3.31 -4.48 3.85
C ALA A 28 3.84 -3.13 4.32
N GLY A 29 2.94 -2.31 4.85
CA GLY A 29 3.27 -1.01 5.44
C GLY A 29 2.23 -0.61 6.48
N ALA A 30 2.67 0.14 7.48
CA ALA A 30 1.81 0.59 8.58
C ALA A 30 1.75 2.12 8.65
N SER A 31 0.63 2.68 9.13
CA SER A 31 0.44 4.13 9.27
C SER A 31 0.63 4.84 7.92
N MET A 32 1.45 5.89 7.86
CA MET A 32 1.82 6.55 6.60
C MET A 32 2.49 5.59 5.61
N GLY A 33 3.18 4.56 6.11
CA GLY A 33 3.75 3.49 5.32
C GLY A 33 2.71 2.59 4.64
N GLY A 34 1.46 2.56 5.12
CA GLY A 34 0.36 1.79 4.51
C GLY A 34 -0.03 2.25 3.10
N LEU A 35 0.36 3.48 2.72
CA LEU A 35 0.19 3.99 1.35
C LEU A 35 1.18 3.38 0.34
N ILE A 36 2.35 2.92 0.81
CA ILE A 36 3.40 2.32 -0.03
C ILE A 36 2.93 1.00 -0.69
N PRO A 37 2.39 0.01 0.05
CA PRO A 37 1.94 -1.23 -0.56
C PRO A 37 0.75 -1.02 -1.51
N LEU A 38 -0.12 -0.04 -1.25
CA LEU A 38 -1.19 0.35 -2.18
C LEU A 38 -0.63 0.90 -3.50
N TYR A 39 0.38 1.77 -3.43
CA TYR A 39 1.09 2.25 -4.62
C TYR A 39 1.86 1.14 -5.35
N ALA A 40 2.38 0.15 -4.61
CA ALA A 40 3.15 -0.95 -5.19
C ALA A 40 2.29 -1.85 -6.08
N VAL A 41 1.05 -2.15 -5.68
CA VAL A 41 0.17 -3.02 -6.47
C VAL A 41 -0.41 -2.33 -7.70
N THR A 42 -0.57 -1.01 -7.67
CA THR A 42 -1.06 -0.24 -8.83
C THR A 42 0.02 -0.03 -9.89
N GLU A 43 1.24 0.30 -9.47
CA GLU A 43 2.31 0.69 -10.41
C GLU A 43 3.38 -0.38 -10.65
N TYR A 44 3.45 -1.39 -9.79
CA TYR A 44 4.41 -2.51 -9.87
C TYR A 44 3.74 -3.88 -9.66
N PRO A 45 2.62 -4.18 -10.35
CA PRO A 45 1.86 -5.42 -10.19
C PRO A 45 2.69 -6.69 -10.42
N GLU A 46 3.74 -6.62 -11.24
CA GLU A 46 4.64 -7.72 -11.53
C GLU A 46 5.67 -7.99 -10.43
N ALA A 47 5.83 -7.09 -9.47
CA ALA A 47 6.78 -7.23 -8.37
C ALA A 47 6.13 -7.78 -7.10
N PHE A 48 4.86 -7.46 -6.85
CA PHE A 48 4.15 -7.79 -5.62
C PHE A 48 2.70 -8.20 -5.91
N PHE A 49 2.26 -9.33 -5.36
CA PHE A 49 0.90 -9.83 -5.56
C PHE A 49 -0.01 -9.64 -4.36
N THR A 50 0.56 -9.75 -3.15
CA THR A 50 -0.20 -9.58 -1.91
C THR A 50 0.26 -8.31 -1.21
N VAL A 51 -0.70 -7.47 -0.83
CA VAL A 51 -0.44 -6.21 -0.14
C VAL A 51 -1.13 -6.15 1.20
N ALA A 52 -0.46 -5.56 2.19
CA ALA A 52 -1.03 -5.29 3.50
C ALA A 52 -0.87 -3.81 3.88
N ALA A 53 -1.99 -3.09 3.93
CA ALA A 53 -2.04 -1.68 4.29
C ALA A 53 -2.63 -1.54 5.71
N ILE A 54 -1.74 -1.45 6.70
CA ILE A 54 -2.06 -1.61 8.13
C ILE A 54 -2.23 -0.23 8.78
N SER A 55 -3.35 0.02 9.46
CA SER A 55 -3.66 1.24 10.20
C SER A 55 -3.35 2.51 9.39
N THR A 56 -3.75 2.52 8.12
CA THR A 56 -3.21 3.44 7.12
C THR A 56 -3.52 4.91 7.43
N HIS A 57 -2.52 5.78 7.30
CA HIS A 57 -2.68 7.23 7.51
C HIS A 57 -3.28 7.91 6.27
N TRP A 58 -4.60 7.76 6.09
CA TRP A 58 -5.33 8.26 4.91
C TRP A 58 -5.31 9.77 4.65
N PRO A 59 -5.22 10.66 5.66
CA PRO A 59 -4.97 12.08 5.42
C PRO A 59 -3.71 12.35 4.60
N GLY A 60 -2.74 11.42 4.61
CA GLY A 60 -1.46 11.53 3.90
C GLY A 60 -0.47 12.53 4.52
N ILE A 61 -0.99 13.59 5.14
CA ILE A 61 -0.26 14.63 5.85
C ILE A 61 -1.00 14.99 7.15
N ASN A 62 -0.94 16.24 7.61
CA ASN A 62 -1.71 16.67 8.77
C ASN A 62 -3.23 16.71 8.46
N PRO A 63 -4.11 16.08 9.26
CA PRO A 63 -5.57 16.15 9.07
C PRO A 63 -6.15 17.57 9.03
N ASP A 64 -5.51 18.52 9.70
CA ASP A 64 -5.95 19.93 9.74
C ASP A 64 -5.54 20.73 8.48
N ASP A 65 -4.78 20.12 7.58
CA ASP A 65 -4.38 20.76 6.34
C ASP A 65 -5.57 20.87 5.36
N LYS A 66 -5.58 21.93 4.54
CA LYS A 66 -6.61 22.18 3.52
C LYS A 66 -6.29 21.53 2.17
N LEU A 67 -5.13 20.90 2.04
CA LEU A 67 -4.73 20.21 0.82
C LEU A 67 -5.63 18.98 0.58
N PRO A 68 -6.07 18.73 -0.67
CA PRO A 68 -6.99 17.64 -1.00
C PRO A 68 -6.28 16.28 -1.13
N ILE A 69 -5.32 15.98 -0.25
CA ILE A 69 -4.42 14.82 -0.38
C ILE A 69 -5.19 13.51 -0.23
N SER A 70 -6.07 13.40 0.76
CA SER A 70 -6.92 12.23 0.97
C SER A 70 -7.83 11.98 -0.24
N TRP A 71 -8.41 13.03 -0.80
CA TRP A 71 -9.24 12.93 -2.00
C TRP A 71 -8.42 12.47 -3.20
N ALA A 72 -7.23 13.04 -3.42
CA ALA A 72 -6.34 12.63 -4.50
C ALA A 72 -5.89 11.17 -4.37
N LEU A 73 -5.59 10.71 -3.15
CA LEU A 73 -5.28 9.31 -2.86
C LEU A 73 -6.46 8.39 -3.21
N CYS A 74 -7.68 8.72 -2.76
CA CYS A 74 -8.87 7.93 -3.06
C CYS A 74 -9.17 7.89 -4.56
N THR A 75 -9.04 9.02 -5.27
CA THR A 75 -9.22 9.10 -6.72
C THR A 75 -8.18 8.24 -7.44
N PHE A 76 -6.91 8.36 -7.07
CA PHE A 76 -5.84 7.55 -7.64
C PHE A 76 -6.12 6.05 -7.48
N LEU A 77 -6.47 5.60 -6.27
CA LEU A 77 -6.75 4.18 -6.04
C LEU A 77 -7.97 3.71 -6.83
N ARG A 78 -9.04 4.51 -6.88
CA ARG A 78 -10.24 4.17 -7.67
C ARG A 78 -9.93 3.98 -9.15
N GLU A 79 -9.02 4.79 -9.69
CA GLU A 79 -8.67 4.78 -11.11
C GLU A 79 -7.60 3.75 -11.48
N ASN A 80 -6.75 3.32 -10.54
CA ASN A 80 -5.56 2.52 -10.83
C ASN A 80 -5.51 1.17 -10.12
N LEU A 81 -6.46 0.85 -9.22
CA LEU A 81 -6.52 -0.48 -8.63
C LEU A 81 -6.73 -1.53 -9.73
N PRO A 82 -6.00 -2.66 -9.66
CA PRO A 82 -6.17 -3.73 -10.64
C PRO A 82 -7.53 -4.38 -10.50
N GLU A 83 -7.99 -5.00 -11.60
CA GLU A 83 -9.25 -5.74 -11.64
C GLU A 83 -9.37 -6.75 -10.48
N PRO A 84 -10.52 -6.79 -9.79
CA PRO A 84 -10.76 -7.71 -8.68
C PRO A 84 -10.45 -9.17 -9.03
N GLY A 85 -9.88 -9.90 -8.06
CA GLY A 85 -9.52 -11.32 -8.23
C GLY A 85 -8.08 -11.56 -8.71
N ASN A 86 -7.38 -10.51 -9.16
CA ASN A 86 -6.00 -10.63 -9.62
C ASN A 86 -4.95 -10.40 -8.54
N TYR A 87 -5.32 -9.87 -7.36
CA TYR A 87 -4.41 -9.52 -6.27
C TYR A 87 -5.06 -9.77 -4.91
N ARG A 88 -4.24 -9.89 -3.86
CA ARG A 88 -4.71 -10.08 -2.48
C ARG A 88 -4.43 -8.84 -1.64
N PHE A 89 -5.46 -8.37 -0.93
CA PHE A 89 -5.38 -7.21 -0.07
C PHE A 89 -5.69 -7.61 1.37
N TYR A 90 -4.82 -7.21 2.29
CA TYR A 90 -5.13 -7.06 3.69
C TYR A 90 -5.22 -5.56 3.99
N TYR A 91 -6.34 -5.16 4.58
CA TYR A 91 -6.56 -3.79 5.02
C TYR A 91 -7.24 -3.84 6.38
N ASP A 92 -6.74 -3.02 7.31
CA ASP A 92 -7.41 -2.81 8.59
C ASP A 92 -7.51 -1.32 8.91
N HIS A 93 -8.45 -1.04 9.79
CA HIS A 93 -8.71 0.30 10.31
C HIS A 93 -8.90 0.18 11.81
N ASP A 94 -8.03 0.86 12.55
CA ASP A 94 -8.12 0.88 14.01
C ASP A 94 -9.13 1.95 14.45
N ILE A 95 -9.92 1.64 15.47
CA ILE A 95 -11.00 2.51 15.96
C ILE A 95 -10.66 3.22 17.27
N GLU A 96 -9.50 2.93 17.87
CA GLU A 96 -9.07 3.53 19.13
C GLU A 96 -7.83 4.43 18.97
N MET A 97 -7.71 5.43 19.87
CA MET A 97 -6.65 6.45 19.94
C MET A 97 -6.67 7.51 18.82
N LEU A 98 -5.60 7.66 18.03
CA LEU A 98 -5.35 8.76 17.08
C LEU A 98 -6.40 8.84 15.95
N TYR A 99 -7.23 7.81 15.81
CA TYR A 99 -8.15 7.60 14.69
C TYR A 99 -9.59 8.13 14.91
N ALA A 100 -9.85 8.85 16.01
CA ALA A 100 -11.14 9.53 16.23
C ALA A 100 -11.46 10.65 15.22
N TYR A 101 -10.46 11.09 14.45
CA TYR A 101 -10.60 12.13 13.41
C TYR A 101 -10.94 11.58 12.01
N TYR A 102 -11.02 10.25 11.84
CA TYR A 102 -11.34 9.64 10.56
C TYR A 102 -12.86 9.52 10.41
N PRO A 103 -13.44 9.88 9.26
CA PRO A 103 -14.89 9.79 9.06
C PRO A 103 -15.36 8.33 9.18
N PRO A 104 -16.62 8.10 9.64
CA PRO A 104 -17.14 6.76 9.78
C PRO A 104 -17.36 6.13 8.40
N LEU A 105 -16.78 4.94 8.22
CA LEU A 105 -16.70 4.14 7.00
C LEU A 105 -15.91 4.81 5.86
N GLN A 106 -14.79 4.17 5.54
CA GLN A 106 -13.88 4.43 4.42
C GLN A 106 -14.23 3.55 3.22
#